data_AF-A0A228JAA0-F1
#
_entry.id   AF-A0A228JAA0-F1
#
_cell.length_a   1.000
_cell.length_b   1.000
_cell.length_c   1.000
_cell.angle_alpha   90.00
_cell.angle_beta   90.00
_cell.angle_gamma   90.00
#
_symmetry.space_group_name_H-M   'P 1'
#
loop_
_entity.id
_entity.type
_entity.pdbx_description
1 polymer ?
#
loop_
_entity_poly.entity_id
_entity_poly.type
_entity_poly.pdbx_seq_one_letter_code
_entity_poly.pdbx_strand_id
1 'polypeptide(L)'
;MNGGTPRRGWRAIEHWPTGRRVMYHLVLGGLLTLLAAAFEAAGSAWRAAAQQGHPLAHAGREWVRTQVGSRDAVSLLEHGATGAGCALFAFAALQVGYGVIVSARGRPVEPWQPWQWVFFAIGIAGVSCGMASQMYPNTRVLTGLLIAVSLTVPLAWPNHASRAALAAPARVTGAVGAVFWLVGDGLWKVYHAPHAQVTAETVALQLGLGLAGLVAASWAFGWAARRTAWLHPAPIGAR
;
A
#
# COMPACT_ATOMS: atom_id res chain seq x y z
N MET A 1 33.87 -32.90 -16.64
CA MET A 1 32.50 -32.99 -17.18
C MET A 1 31.63 -32.00 -16.42
N ASN A 2 31.40 -30.81 -17.00
CA ASN A 2 30.60 -29.74 -16.41
C ASN A 2 29.14 -29.91 -16.82
N GLY A 3 28.39 -30.71 -16.05
CA GLY A 3 26.95 -30.87 -16.19
C GLY A 3 26.18 -29.84 -15.36
N GLY A 4 26.37 -28.55 -15.63
CA GLY A 4 25.56 -27.50 -15.05
C GLY A 4 24.22 -27.43 -15.77
N THR A 5 23.17 -28.05 -15.20
CA THR A 5 21.79 -27.89 -15.67
C THR A 5 21.44 -26.40 -15.83
N PRO A 6 20.88 -25.96 -16.97
CA PRO A 6 20.40 -24.60 -17.11
C PRO A 6 19.25 -24.41 -16.12
N ARG A 7 19.48 -23.61 -15.08
CA ARG A 7 18.40 -23.12 -14.21
C ARG A 7 17.37 -22.47 -15.14
N ARG A 8 16.21 -23.12 -15.26
CA ARG A 8 15.08 -22.67 -16.09
C ARG A 8 14.91 -21.16 -15.92
N GLY A 9 15.17 -20.43 -16.99
CA GLY A 9 15.09 -18.99 -17.06
C GLY A 9 13.67 -18.52 -16.80
N TRP A 10 13.38 -18.13 -15.56
CA TRP A 10 12.39 -17.12 -15.27
C TRP A 10 12.95 -15.82 -15.85
N ARG A 11 12.75 -15.62 -17.16
CA ARG A 11 13.30 -14.50 -17.94
C ARG A 11 12.99 -13.21 -17.17
N ALA A 12 14.03 -12.57 -16.65
CA ALA A 12 13.92 -11.30 -15.94
C ALA A 12 13.23 -10.30 -16.86
N ILE A 13 12.17 -9.64 -16.39
CA ILE A 13 11.45 -8.58 -17.12
C ILE A 13 12.41 -7.48 -17.61
N GLU A 14 13.60 -7.40 -17.03
CA GLU A 14 14.73 -6.58 -17.45
C GLU A 14 15.03 -6.64 -18.95
N HIS A 15 14.87 -7.81 -19.58
CA HIS A 15 15.11 -8.00 -21.02
C HIS A 15 13.91 -7.63 -21.90
N TRP A 16 12.77 -7.30 -21.29
CA TRP A 16 11.59 -6.93 -22.05
C TRP A 16 11.75 -5.53 -22.66
N PRO A 17 11.10 -5.28 -23.82
CA PRO A 17 10.98 -3.94 -24.36
C PRO A 17 10.44 -2.97 -23.31
N THR A 18 10.96 -1.74 -23.29
CA THR A 18 10.60 -0.70 -22.30
C THR A 18 9.08 -0.55 -22.15
N GLY A 19 8.33 -0.45 -23.25
CA GLY A 19 6.87 -0.33 -23.20
C GLY A 19 6.16 -1.48 -22.48
N ARG A 20 6.66 -2.73 -22.62
CA ARG A 20 6.08 -3.89 -21.92
C ARG A 20 6.39 -3.87 -20.43
N ARG A 21 7.60 -3.42 -20.04
CA ARG A 21 7.96 -3.27 -18.61
C ARG A 21 7.10 -2.20 -17.93
N VAL A 22 6.89 -1.07 -18.61
CA VAL A 22 5.99 0.00 -18.13
C VAL A 22 4.59 -0.56 -17.93
N MET A 23 4.01 -1.18 -18.96
CA MET A 23 2.68 -1.77 -18.90
C MET A 23 2.54 -2.79 -17.78
N TYR A 24 3.52 -3.68 -17.64
CA TYR A 24 3.55 -4.70 -16.58
C TYR A 24 3.46 -4.08 -15.19
N HIS A 25 4.29 -3.07 -14.89
CA HIS A 25 4.30 -2.42 -13.59
C HIS A 25 3.01 -1.62 -13.31
N LEU A 26 2.42 -1.01 -14.34
CA LEU A 26 1.12 -0.34 -14.23
C LEU A 26 0.00 -1.33 -13.92
N VAL A 27 -0.06 -2.45 -14.67
CA VAL A 27 -1.07 -3.51 -14.46
C VAL A 27 -0.90 -4.14 -13.08
N LEU A 28 0.34 -4.46 -12.69
CA LEU A 28 0.63 -5.03 -11.38
C LEU A 28 0.23 -4.06 -10.26
N GLY A 29 0.58 -2.77 -10.37
CA GLY A 29 0.12 -1.75 -9.44
C GLY A 29 -1.39 -1.73 -9.32
N GLY A 30 -2.11 -1.66 -10.45
CA GLY A 30 -3.57 -1.71 -10.46
C GLY A 30 -4.16 -2.96 -9.80
N LEU A 31 -3.60 -4.14 -10.09
CA LEU A 31 -4.05 -5.41 -9.48
C LEU A 31 -3.83 -5.42 -7.96
N LEU A 32 -2.69 -4.92 -7.47
CA LEU A 32 -2.41 -4.83 -6.03
C LEU A 32 -3.34 -3.84 -5.33
N THR A 33 -3.66 -2.71 -5.98
CA THR A 33 -4.65 -1.75 -5.51
C THR A 33 -6.05 -2.38 -5.40
N LEU A 34 -6.48 -3.12 -6.42
CA LEU A 34 -7.76 -3.83 -6.41
C LEU A 34 -7.80 -4.91 -5.33
N LEU A 35 -6.70 -5.65 -5.15
CA LEU A 35 -6.58 -6.66 -4.11
C LEU A 35 -6.70 -6.05 -2.71
N ALA A 36 -6.03 -4.93 -2.45
CA ALA A 36 -6.14 -4.21 -1.18
C ALA A 36 -7.58 -3.71 -0.93
N ALA A 37 -8.23 -3.14 -1.95
CA ALA A 37 -9.62 -2.71 -1.87
C ALA A 37 -10.58 -3.87 -1.62
N ALA A 38 -10.37 -5.03 -2.26
CA ALA A 38 -11.19 -6.22 -2.08
C ALA A 38 -11.08 -6.78 -0.66
N PHE A 39 -9.87 -6.82 -0.08
CA PHE A 39 -9.69 -7.23 1.31
C PHE A 39 -10.38 -6.30 2.30
N GLU A 40 -10.28 -4.98 2.10
CA GLU A 40 -11.00 -4.02 2.95
C GLU A 40 -12.52 -4.21 2.83
N ALA A 41 -13.03 -4.33 1.61
CA ALA A 41 -14.45 -4.52 1.36
C ALA A 41 -14.96 -5.82 2.01
N ALA A 42 -14.19 -6.91 1.89
CA ALA A 42 -14.52 -8.18 2.54
C ALA A 42 -14.50 -8.08 4.07
N GLY A 43 -13.50 -7.42 4.65
CA GLY A 43 -13.42 -7.18 6.10
C GLY A 43 -14.58 -6.33 6.61
N SER A 44 -14.92 -5.26 5.88
CA SER A 44 -16.05 -4.39 6.20
C SER A 44 -17.39 -5.11 6.10
N ALA A 45 -17.59 -5.93 5.05
CA ALA A 45 -18.78 -6.75 4.91
C ALA A 45 -18.91 -7.78 6.03
N TRP A 46 -17.80 -8.43 6.44
CA TRP A 46 -17.80 -9.36 7.57
C TRP A 46 -18.15 -8.68 8.89
N ARG A 47 -17.62 -7.47 9.12
CA ARG A 47 -17.95 -6.65 10.29
C ARG A 47 -19.43 -6.26 10.30
N ALA A 48 -19.97 -5.81 9.17
CA ALA A 48 -21.37 -5.46 9.03
C ALA A 48 -22.29 -6.67 9.26
N ALA A 49 -21.94 -7.83 8.70
CA ALA A 49 -22.68 -9.09 8.91
C ALA A 49 -22.70 -9.48 10.40
N ALA A 50 -21.58 -9.35 11.10
CA ALA A 50 -21.55 -9.57 12.55
C ALA A 50 -22.40 -8.55 13.32
N GLN A 51 -22.41 -7.27 12.94
CA GLN A 51 -23.27 -6.27 13.58
C GLN A 51 -24.77 -6.54 13.38
N GLN A 52 -25.12 -7.17 12.26
CA GLN A 52 -26.50 -7.58 11.94
C GLN A 52 -26.91 -8.93 12.56
N GLY A 53 -26.06 -9.55 13.38
CA GLY A 53 -26.40 -10.81 14.04
C GLY A 53 -26.15 -12.08 13.21
N HIS A 54 -25.41 -12.00 12.10
CA HIS A 54 -25.18 -13.16 11.23
C HIS A 54 -24.40 -14.28 11.98
N PRO A 55 -24.93 -15.51 12.10
CA PRO A 55 -24.38 -16.54 12.99
C PRO A 55 -22.93 -16.92 12.67
N LEU A 56 -22.58 -17.10 11.39
CA LEU A 56 -21.22 -17.46 10.99
C LEU A 56 -20.21 -16.33 11.26
N ALA A 57 -20.65 -15.07 11.10
CA ALA A 57 -19.79 -13.92 11.33
C ALA A 57 -19.49 -13.75 12.82
N HIS A 58 -20.50 -13.96 13.67
CA HIS A 58 -20.33 -14.01 15.12
C HIS A 58 -19.44 -15.17 15.57
N ALA A 59 -19.69 -16.39 15.09
CA ALA A 59 -18.92 -17.56 15.46
C ALA A 59 -17.43 -17.40 15.12
N GLY A 60 -17.11 -16.86 13.94
CA GLY A 60 -15.73 -16.58 13.56
C GLY A 60 -15.05 -15.54 14.47
N ARG A 61 -15.77 -14.47 14.84
CA ARG A 61 -15.25 -13.45 15.76
C ARG A 61 -15.02 -14.02 17.16
N GLU A 62 -15.93 -14.85 17.66
CA GLU A 62 -15.80 -15.48 18.97
C GLU A 62 -14.67 -16.51 19.00
N TRP A 63 -14.52 -17.30 17.94
CA TRP A 63 -13.38 -18.19 17.78
C TRP A 63 -12.05 -17.43 17.89
N VAL A 64 -11.90 -16.29 17.20
CA VAL A 64 -10.69 -15.46 17.33
C VAL A 64 -10.48 -14.97 18.77
N ARG A 65 -11.54 -14.50 19.44
CA ARG A 65 -11.45 -14.04 20.84
C ARG A 65 -10.99 -15.14 21.78
N THR A 66 -11.54 -16.35 21.63
CA THR A 66 -11.18 -17.49 22.47
C THR A 66 -9.75 -17.95 22.24
N GLN A 67 -9.27 -17.95 20.98
CA GLN A 67 -7.89 -18.32 20.67
C GLN A 67 -6.86 -17.29 21.19
N VAL A 68 -7.19 -16.00 21.10
CA VAL A 68 -6.27 -14.93 21.53
C VAL A 68 -6.42 -14.60 23.03
N GLY A 69 -7.54 -14.96 23.66
CA GLY A 69 -7.79 -14.70 25.08
C GLY A 69 -8.17 -13.26 25.40
N SER A 70 -8.62 -12.48 24.41
CA SER A 70 -9.02 -11.08 24.61
C SER A 70 -10.30 -10.72 23.87
N ARG A 71 -11.18 -9.96 24.53
CA ARG A 71 -12.44 -9.46 23.94
C ARG A 71 -12.19 -8.53 22.75
N ASP A 72 -11.09 -7.79 22.80
CA ASP A 72 -10.69 -6.80 21.78
C ASP A 72 -9.84 -7.41 20.66
N ALA A 73 -9.49 -8.70 20.75
CA ALA A 73 -8.59 -9.39 19.82
C ALA A 73 -8.95 -9.17 18.34
N VAL A 74 -10.25 -9.29 18.00
CA VAL A 74 -10.70 -9.09 16.62
C VAL A 74 -10.48 -7.66 16.16
N SER A 75 -10.78 -6.67 17.00
CA SER A 75 -10.57 -5.26 16.67
C SER A 75 -9.08 -4.96 16.50
N LEU A 76 -8.25 -5.50 17.40
CA LEU A 76 -6.80 -5.35 17.35
C LEU A 76 -6.19 -5.95 16.07
N LEU A 77 -6.64 -7.15 15.67
CA LEU A 77 -6.21 -7.80 14.44
C LEU A 77 -6.70 -7.07 13.18
N GLU A 78 -7.93 -6.55 13.18
CA GLU A 78 -8.44 -5.71 12.09
C GLU A 78 -7.52 -4.51 11.84
N HIS A 79 -7.06 -3.83 12.90
CA HIS A 79 -6.15 -2.70 12.76
C HIS A 79 -4.75 -3.10 12.29
N GLY A 80 -4.23 -4.25 12.76
CA GLY A 80 -3.00 -4.83 12.21
C GLY A 80 -3.12 -5.11 10.71
N ALA A 81 -4.26 -5.64 10.27
CA ALA A 81 -4.56 -5.87 8.87
C ALA A 81 -4.69 -4.57 8.07
N THR A 82 -5.30 -3.51 8.64
CA THR A 82 -5.35 -2.18 8.03
C THR A 82 -3.95 -1.65 7.75
N GLY A 83 -3.03 -1.74 8.72
CA GLY A 83 -1.63 -1.36 8.52
C GLY A 83 -0.93 -2.13 7.40
N ALA A 84 -1.13 -3.44 7.34
CA ALA A 84 -0.63 -4.27 6.23
C ALA A 84 -1.26 -3.88 4.88
N GLY A 85 -2.55 -3.53 4.87
CA GLY A 85 -3.25 -3.01 3.69
C GLY A 85 -2.67 -1.68 3.21
N CYS A 86 -2.35 -0.76 4.12
CA CYS A 86 -1.65 0.49 3.78
C CYS A 86 -0.27 0.21 3.15
N ALA A 87 0.47 -0.78 3.65
CA ALA A 87 1.73 -1.20 3.03
C ALA A 87 1.51 -1.75 1.61
N LEU A 88 0.44 -2.53 1.39
CA LEU A 88 0.10 -3.08 0.09
C LEU A 88 -0.27 -1.98 -0.92
N PHE A 89 -1.06 -0.99 -0.51
CA PHE A 89 -1.35 0.20 -1.33
C PHE A 89 -0.08 0.99 -1.66
N ALA A 90 0.79 1.21 -0.68
CA ALA A 90 2.07 1.88 -0.90
C ALA A 90 2.99 1.08 -1.83
N PHE A 91 2.95 -0.24 -1.76
CA PHE A 91 3.68 -1.12 -2.69
C PHE A 91 3.09 -1.07 -4.10
N ALA A 92 1.76 -1.00 -4.24
CA ALA A 92 1.10 -0.78 -5.52
C ALA A 92 1.54 0.56 -6.15
N ALA A 93 1.57 1.63 -5.36
CA ALA A 93 2.07 2.94 -5.80
C ALA A 93 3.55 2.87 -6.22
N LEU A 94 4.37 2.11 -5.48
CA LEU A 94 5.76 1.86 -5.86
C LEU A 94 5.87 1.14 -7.22
N GLN A 95 5.01 0.16 -7.51
CA GLN A 95 4.97 -0.50 -8.81
C GLN A 95 4.62 0.49 -9.93
N VAL A 96 3.57 1.30 -9.76
CA VAL A 96 3.24 2.37 -10.73
C VAL A 96 4.43 3.32 -10.93
N GLY A 97 5.10 3.69 -9.82
CA GLY A 97 6.33 4.49 -9.84
C GLY A 97 7.45 3.84 -10.65
N TYR A 98 7.66 2.52 -10.53
CA TYR A 98 8.64 1.81 -11.37
C TYR A 98 8.30 1.87 -12.86
N GLY A 99 7.03 1.84 -13.24
CA GLY A 99 6.61 2.08 -14.62
C GLY A 99 7.10 3.46 -15.13
N VAL A 100 6.89 4.51 -14.34
CA VAL A 100 7.35 5.87 -14.66
C VAL A 100 8.88 5.93 -14.74
N ILE A 101 9.59 5.36 -13.76
CA ILE A 101 11.06 5.35 -13.70
C ILE A 101 11.66 4.64 -14.92
N VAL A 102 11.11 3.48 -15.29
CA VAL A 102 11.56 2.72 -16.47
C VAL A 102 11.33 3.51 -17.75
N SER A 103 10.21 4.24 -17.86
CA SER A 103 9.91 5.07 -19.03
C SER A 103 10.87 6.26 -19.20
N ALA A 104 11.39 6.79 -18.08
CA ALA A 104 12.28 7.96 -18.05
C ALA A 104 13.77 7.62 -18.17
N ARG A 105 14.16 6.33 -18.11
CA ARG A 105 15.58 5.92 -18.04
C ARG A 105 16.35 6.37 -19.28
N GLY A 106 17.37 7.21 -19.06
CA GLY A 106 18.25 7.73 -20.12
C GLY A 106 17.67 8.90 -20.93
N ARG A 107 16.52 9.45 -20.51
CA ARG A 107 15.96 10.68 -21.08
C ARG A 107 15.99 11.77 -20.02
N PRO A 108 16.33 13.03 -20.37
CA PRO A 108 16.00 14.13 -19.50
C PRO A 108 14.48 14.10 -19.28
N VAL A 109 14.05 14.04 -18.03
CA VAL A 109 12.64 14.26 -17.70
C VAL A 109 12.40 15.72 -18.04
N GLU A 110 11.70 15.98 -19.14
CA GLU A 110 11.24 17.34 -19.42
C GLU A 110 10.43 17.80 -18.20
N PRO A 111 10.74 18.97 -17.64
CA PRO A 111 9.97 19.49 -16.52
C PRO A 111 8.54 19.66 -16.98
N TRP A 112 7.62 19.00 -16.29
CA TRP A 112 6.21 19.20 -16.52
C TRP A 112 5.87 20.68 -16.38
N GLN A 113 5.07 21.17 -17.32
CA GLN A 113 4.50 22.49 -17.24
C GLN A 113 3.59 22.57 -16.01
N PRO A 114 3.47 23.74 -15.34
CA PRO A 114 2.66 23.87 -14.12
C PRO A 114 1.23 23.34 -14.25
N TRP A 115 0.59 23.50 -15.42
CA TRP A 115 -0.75 22.98 -15.65
C TRP A 115 -0.81 21.44 -15.66
N GLN A 116 0.23 20.75 -16.16
CA GLN A 116 0.30 19.28 -16.17
C GLN A 116 0.33 18.74 -14.74
N TRP A 117 1.08 19.40 -13.85
CA TRP A 117 1.06 19.11 -12.41
C TRP A 117 -0.33 19.27 -11.79
N VAL A 118 -1.01 20.37 -12.12
CA VAL A 118 -2.35 20.65 -11.60
C VAL A 118 -3.34 19.57 -12.03
N PHE A 119 -3.42 19.24 -13.33
CA PHE A 119 -4.33 18.20 -13.80
C PHE A 119 -4.00 16.82 -13.25
N PHE A 120 -2.71 16.49 -13.12
CA PHE A 120 -2.28 15.23 -12.54
C PHE A 120 -2.63 15.14 -11.05
N ALA A 121 -2.38 16.20 -10.28
CA ALA A 121 -2.73 16.27 -8.86
C ALA A 121 -4.25 16.17 -8.66
N ILE A 122 -5.04 16.88 -9.47
CA ILE A 122 -6.50 16.80 -9.46
C ILE A 122 -6.97 15.38 -9.82
N GLY A 123 -6.37 14.76 -10.85
CA GLY A 123 -6.70 13.40 -11.26
C GLY A 123 -6.45 12.38 -10.14
N ILE A 124 -5.28 12.43 -9.51
CA ILE A 124 -4.96 11.56 -8.37
C ILE A 124 -5.90 11.85 -7.20
N ALA A 125 -6.13 13.12 -6.87
CA ALA A 125 -7.03 13.50 -5.79
C ALA A 125 -8.45 12.98 -6.06
N GLY A 126 -8.97 13.11 -7.28
CA GLY A 126 -10.29 12.62 -7.69
C GLY A 126 -10.42 11.10 -7.56
N VAL A 127 -9.46 10.35 -8.12
CA VAL A 127 -9.44 8.88 -8.00
C VAL A 127 -9.34 8.45 -6.54
N SER A 128 -8.45 9.09 -5.78
CA SER A 128 -8.23 8.78 -4.36
C SER A 128 -9.43 9.13 -3.50
N CYS A 129 -10.10 10.25 -3.77
CA CYS A 129 -11.38 10.62 -3.15
C CYS A 129 -12.49 9.61 -3.47
N GLY A 130 -12.55 9.13 -4.71
CA GLY A 130 -13.49 8.09 -5.12
C GLY A 130 -13.28 6.80 -4.33
N MET A 131 -12.03 6.33 -4.23
CA MET A 131 -11.69 5.16 -3.42
C MET A 131 -11.97 5.40 -1.92
N ALA A 132 -11.55 6.55 -1.39
CA ALA A 132 -11.76 6.91 0.01
C ALA A 132 -13.24 7.13 0.35
N SER A 133 -14.12 7.41 -0.63
CA SER A 133 -15.55 7.57 -0.35
C SER A 133 -16.21 6.28 0.16
N GLN A 134 -15.64 5.12 -0.19
CA GLN A 134 -16.10 3.81 0.27
C GLN A 134 -15.53 3.47 1.66
N MET A 135 -14.26 3.79 1.88
CA MET A 135 -13.51 3.38 3.08
C MET A 135 -13.64 4.40 4.23
N TYR A 136 -13.68 5.68 3.89
CA TYR A 136 -13.62 6.81 4.81
C TYR A 136 -14.55 7.94 4.36
N PRO A 137 -15.88 7.73 4.30
CA PRO A 137 -16.83 8.70 3.73
C PRO A 137 -16.70 10.10 4.34
N ASN A 138 -16.45 10.18 5.64
CA ASN A 138 -16.35 11.45 6.39
C ASN A 138 -15.00 12.17 6.23
N THR A 139 -13.94 11.47 5.80
CA THR A 139 -12.60 12.06 5.59
C THR A 139 -12.12 11.89 4.14
N ARG A 140 -13.01 11.56 3.21
CA ARG A 140 -12.68 11.21 1.81
C ARG A 140 -11.88 12.31 1.08
N VAL A 141 -12.22 13.58 1.30
CA VAL A 141 -11.56 14.72 0.67
C VAL A 141 -10.14 14.90 1.22
N LEU A 142 -10.01 14.93 2.55
CA LEU A 142 -8.71 15.04 3.21
C LEU A 142 -7.80 13.86 2.85
N THR A 143 -8.36 12.65 2.85
CA THR A 143 -7.67 11.43 2.45
C THR A 143 -7.20 11.52 0.99
N GLY A 144 -8.09 11.89 0.06
CA GLY A 144 -7.73 12.02 -1.35
C GLY A 144 -6.64 13.07 -1.59
N LEU A 145 -6.68 14.21 -0.89
CA LEU A 145 -5.66 15.25 -0.97
C LEU A 145 -4.31 14.77 -0.43
N LEU A 146 -4.28 14.09 0.72
CA LEU A 146 -3.02 13.61 1.31
C LEU A 146 -2.38 12.53 0.45
N ILE A 147 -3.18 11.70 -0.21
CA ILE A 147 -2.69 10.73 -1.19
C ILE A 147 -2.12 11.43 -2.41
N ALA A 148 -2.83 12.44 -2.94
CA ALA A 148 -2.34 13.23 -4.07
C ALA A 148 -1.00 13.89 -3.75
N VAL A 149 -0.85 14.53 -2.58
CA VAL A 149 0.42 15.11 -2.12
C VAL A 149 1.50 14.03 -2.01
N SER A 150 1.20 12.90 -1.38
CA SER A 150 2.16 11.81 -1.16
C SER A 150 2.70 11.21 -2.47
N LEU A 151 1.89 11.21 -3.53
CA LEU A 151 2.28 10.70 -4.84
C LEU A 151 2.92 11.78 -5.74
N THR A 152 2.57 13.05 -5.55
CA THR A 152 3.11 14.17 -6.36
C THR A 152 4.45 14.69 -5.85
N VAL A 153 4.67 14.76 -4.54
CA VAL A 153 5.92 15.23 -3.92
C VAL A 153 7.15 14.44 -4.40
N PRO A 154 7.14 13.10 -4.45
CA PRO A 154 8.28 12.34 -4.98
C PRO A 154 8.59 12.64 -6.45
N LEU A 155 7.58 13.05 -7.23
CA LEU A 155 7.75 13.36 -8.65
C LEU A 155 8.40 14.75 -8.86
N ALA A 156 8.36 15.65 -7.87
CA ALA A 156 9.09 16.92 -7.92
C ALA A 156 10.63 16.72 -7.84
N TRP A 157 11.07 15.60 -7.28
CA TRP A 157 12.48 15.19 -7.25
C TRP A 157 12.67 13.78 -7.82
N PRO A 158 12.38 13.58 -9.11
CA PRO A 158 12.23 12.25 -9.69
C PRO A 158 13.52 11.44 -9.58
N ASN A 159 14.69 12.08 -9.67
CA ASN A 159 15.99 11.42 -9.51
C ASN A 159 16.27 10.93 -8.08
N HIS A 160 15.82 11.65 -7.05
CA HIS A 160 15.99 11.23 -5.65
C HIS A 160 14.97 10.14 -5.29
N ALA A 161 13.71 10.33 -5.68
CA ALA A 161 12.67 9.34 -5.51
C ALA A 161 13.00 8.02 -6.21
N SER A 162 13.51 8.08 -7.44
CA SER A 162 13.95 6.89 -8.19
C SER A 162 15.09 6.16 -7.48
N ARG A 163 16.13 6.88 -7.04
CA ARG A 163 17.25 6.27 -6.31
C ARG A 163 16.80 5.63 -5.01
N ALA A 164 15.92 6.29 -4.25
CA ALA A 164 15.36 5.75 -3.02
C ALA A 164 14.49 4.51 -3.27
N ALA A 165 13.63 4.54 -4.28
CA ALA A 165 12.76 3.44 -4.67
C ALA A 165 13.53 2.19 -5.10
N LEU A 166 14.70 2.38 -5.74
CA LEU A 166 15.56 1.28 -6.17
C LEU A 166 16.45 0.75 -5.02
N ALA A 167 16.99 1.64 -4.19
CA ALA A 167 17.92 1.25 -3.13
C ALA A 167 17.20 0.64 -1.92
N ALA A 168 16.03 1.16 -1.57
CA ALA A 168 15.34 0.84 -0.32
C ALA A 168 13.81 0.74 -0.50
N PRO A 169 13.30 -0.22 -1.31
CA PRO A 169 11.87 -0.36 -1.57
C PRO A 169 11.03 -0.47 -0.28
N ALA A 170 11.51 -1.23 0.72
CA ALA A 170 10.85 -1.34 2.02
C ALA A 170 10.65 0.01 2.74
N ARG A 171 11.64 0.92 2.66
CA ARG A 171 11.56 2.23 3.31
C ARG A 171 10.60 3.15 2.58
N VAL A 172 10.60 3.10 1.25
CA VAL A 172 9.66 3.88 0.43
C VAL A 172 8.23 3.40 0.66
N THR A 173 7.99 2.08 0.60
CA THR A 173 6.68 1.49 0.93
C THR A 173 6.25 1.84 2.35
N GLY A 174 7.14 1.74 3.33
CA GLY A 174 6.83 2.08 4.72
C GLY A 174 6.51 3.56 4.91
N ALA A 175 7.30 4.47 4.31
CA ALA A 175 7.06 5.92 4.44
C ALA A 175 5.74 6.34 3.79
N VAL A 176 5.49 5.88 2.56
CA VAL A 176 4.24 6.16 1.85
C VAL A 176 3.06 5.54 2.60
N GLY A 177 3.18 4.26 3.01
CA GLY A 177 2.17 3.54 3.77
C GLY A 177 1.89 4.15 5.14
N ALA A 178 2.88 4.73 5.79
CA ALA A 178 2.71 5.45 7.06
C ALA A 178 1.82 6.69 6.89
N VAL A 179 1.94 7.41 5.77
CA VAL A 179 1.03 8.53 5.49
C VAL A 179 -0.40 8.02 5.34
N PHE A 180 -0.62 6.96 4.54
CA PHE A 180 -1.93 6.34 4.41
C PHE A 180 -2.51 5.88 5.75
N TRP A 181 -1.69 5.23 6.57
CA TRP A 181 -2.09 4.71 7.88
C TRP A 181 -2.40 5.83 8.89
N LEU A 182 -1.57 6.87 8.98
CA LEU A 182 -1.83 8.02 9.85
C LEU A 182 -3.11 8.76 9.48
N VAL A 183 -3.43 8.82 8.19
CA VAL A 183 -4.63 9.49 7.67
C VAL A 183 -5.88 8.64 7.81
N GLY A 184 -5.77 7.35 7.49
CA GLY A 184 -6.90 6.41 7.56
C GLY A 184 -7.24 6.03 8.98
N ASP A 185 -6.24 5.62 9.77
CA ASP A 185 -6.43 5.07 11.11
C ASP A 185 -6.18 6.10 12.22
N GLY A 186 -5.10 6.87 12.12
CA GLY A 186 -4.74 7.89 13.12
C GLY A 186 -5.77 9.01 13.24
N LEU A 187 -6.04 9.70 12.14
CA LEU A 187 -7.03 10.79 12.08
C LEU A 187 -8.45 10.31 12.39
N TRP A 188 -8.82 9.11 11.95
CA TRP A 188 -10.12 8.53 12.27
C TRP A 188 -10.27 8.33 13.79
N LYS A 189 -9.26 7.79 14.46
CA LYS A 189 -9.28 7.60 15.93
C LYS A 189 -9.29 8.91 16.68
N VAL A 190 -8.53 9.92 16.25
CA VAL A 190 -8.57 11.25 16.87
C VAL A 190 -9.98 11.84 16.82
N TYR A 191 -10.70 11.63 15.71
CA TYR A 191 -12.05 12.17 15.54
C TYR A 191 -13.12 11.35 16.28
N HIS A 192 -13.03 10.00 16.26
CA HIS A 192 -14.10 9.12 16.75
C HIS A 192 -13.86 8.53 18.14
N ALA A 193 -12.62 8.40 18.62
CA ALA A 193 -12.34 7.85 19.95
C ALA A 193 -13.06 8.59 21.09
N PRO A 194 -13.19 9.94 21.09
CA PRO A 194 -13.96 10.65 22.11
C PRO A 194 -15.45 10.28 22.14
N HIS A 195 -16.00 9.88 20.98
CA HIS A 195 -17.43 9.59 20.81
C HIS A 195 -17.77 8.11 21.01
N ALA A 196 -16.78 7.21 20.94
CA ALA A 196 -16.97 5.77 20.98
C ALA A 196 -16.67 5.12 22.35
N GLN A 197 -16.37 5.90 23.39
CA GLN A 197 -15.99 5.43 24.74
C GLN A 197 -14.86 4.39 24.73
N VAL A 198 -13.95 4.46 23.75
CA VAL A 198 -12.80 3.56 23.66
C VAL A 198 -11.71 4.07 24.60
N THR A 199 -11.11 3.18 25.39
CA THR A 199 -10.02 3.57 26.31
C THR A 199 -8.78 4.01 25.52
N ALA A 200 -7.99 4.90 26.12
CA ALA A 200 -6.71 5.33 25.54
C ALA A 200 -5.74 4.16 25.31
N GLU A 201 -5.78 3.14 26.18
CA GLU A 201 -4.97 1.93 26.06
C GLU A 201 -5.37 1.12 24.82
N THR A 202 -6.66 0.87 24.62
CA THR A 202 -7.15 0.16 23.43
C THR A 202 -6.79 0.91 22.15
N VAL A 203 -6.93 2.24 22.13
CA VAL A 203 -6.51 3.08 20.99
C VAL A 203 -5.01 2.94 20.71
N ALA A 204 -4.18 2.99 21.76
CA ALA A 204 -2.73 2.84 21.63
C ALA A 204 -2.34 1.45 21.11
N LEU A 205 -2.99 0.39 21.58
CA LEU A 205 -2.76 -0.98 21.11
C LEU A 205 -3.18 -1.16 19.65
N GLN A 206 -4.34 -0.62 19.26
CA GLN A 206 -4.79 -0.67 17.88
C GLN A 206 -3.83 0.09 16.95
N LEU A 207 -3.38 1.28 17.35
CA LEU A 207 -2.39 2.04 16.58
C LEU A 207 -1.04 1.31 16.52
N GLY A 208 -0.58 0.75 17.64
CA GLY A 208 0.65 -0.02 17.71
C GLY A 208 0.63 -1.24 16.79
N LEU A 209 -0.48 -1.98 16.76
CA LEU A 209 -0.66 -3.12 15.86
C LEU A 209 -0.78 -2.70 14.40
N GLY A 210 -1.47 -1.61 14.10
CA GLY A 210 -1.50 -1.04 12.75
C GLY A 210 -0.10 -0.68 12.26
N LEU A 211 0.68 0.01 13.09
CA LEU A 211 2.08 0.32 12.78
C LEU A 211 2.93 -0.95 12.62
N ALA A 212 2.78 -1.94 13.49
CA ALA A 212 3.50 -3.21 13.41
C ALA A 212 3.18 -3.96 12.10
N GLY A 213 1.90 -4.04 11.73
CA GLY A 213 1.44 -4.64 10.48
C GLY A 213 2.02 -3.91 9.26
N LEU A 214 2.00 -2.58 9.27
CA LEU A 214 2.60 -1.74 8.24
C LEU A 214 4.11 -2.01 8.09
N VAL A 215 4.85 -2.03 9.19
CA VAL A 215 6.31 -2.26 9.18
C VAL A 215 6.63 -3.66 8.67
N ALA A 216 5.96 -4.68 9.20
CA ALA A 216 6.18 -6.08 8.81
C ALA A 216 5.88 -6.30 7.32
N ALA A 217 4.73 -5.80 6.85
CA ALA A 217 4.35 -5.93 5.45
C ALA A 217 5.28 -5.12 4.52
N SER A 218 5.66 -3.91 4.89
CA SER A 218 6.63 -3.11 4.12
C SER A 218 7.98 -3.80 3.99
N TRP A 219 8.45 -4.45 5.07
CA TRP A 219 9.66 -5.24 5.05
C TRP A 219 9.52 -6.47 4.15
N ALA A 220 8.42 -7.21 4.26
CA ALA A 220 8.12 -8.38 3.43
C ALA A 220 8.04 -8.02 1.93
N PHE A 221 7.29 -6.99 1.56
CA PHE A 221 7.18 -6.53 0.18
C PHE A 221 8.50 -5.98 -0.36
N GLY A 222 9.24 -5.20 0.43
CA GLY A 222 10.56 -4.72 0.02
C GLY A 222 11.60 -5.84 -0.09
N TRP A 223 11.52 -6.87 0.75
CA TRP A 223 12.32 -8.08 0.61
C TRP A 223 11.96 -8.83 -0.67
N ALA A 224 10.68 -9.05 -0.93
CA ALA A 224 10.19 -9.70 -2.15
C ALA A 224 10.64 -8.93 -3.40
N ALA A 225 10.50 -7.61 -3.41
CA ALA A 225 10.98 -6.75 -4.50
C ALA A 225 12.46 -6.95 -4.78
N ARG A 226 13.32 -6.96 -3.74
CA ARG A 226 14.76 -7.18 -3.91
C ARG A 226 15.14 -8.57 -4.38
N ARG A 227 14.29 -9.58 -4.13
CA ARG A 227 14.58 -11.00 -4.45
C ARG A 227 13.95 -11.46 -5.75
N THR A 228 13.01 -10.70 -6.31
CA THR A 228 12.27 -11.07 -7.51
C THR A 228 12.46 -10.02 -8.58
N ALA A 229 13.15 -10.40 -9.67
CA ALA A 229 13.46 -9.50 -10.78
C ALA A 229 12.20 -8.97 -11.46
N TRP A 230 11.02 -9.55 -11.19
CA TRP A 230 9.73 -9.15 -11.73
C TRP A 230 9.02 -8.08 -10.89
N LEU A 231 9.45 -7.82 -9.65
CA LEU A 231 8.85 -6.78 -8.80
C LEU A 231 9.74 -5.54 -8.69
N HIS A 232 10.94 -5.58 -9.28
CA HIS A 232 11.94 -4.54 -9.21
C HIS A 232 12.58 -4.30 -10.58
N PRO A 233 12.74 -3.05 -11.03
CA PRO A 233 13.16 -2.75 -12.40
C PRO A 233 14.68 -2.80 -12.62
N ALA A 234 15.49 -3.03 -11.58
CA ALA A 234 16.96 -3.12 -11.69
C ALA A 234 17.47 -4.56 -11.59
N PRO A 235 18.60 -4.89 -12.27
CA PRO A 235 19.25 -6.18 -12.15
C PRO A 235 19.58 -6.51 -10.70
N ILE A 236 19.10 -7.67 -10.25
CA ILE A 236 19.53 -8.28 -9.00
C ILE A 236 20.95 -8.83 -9.22
N GLY A 237 21.95 -7.94 -9.23
CA GLY A 237 23.35 -8.32 -9.39
C GLY A 237 24.16 -7.35 -10.25
N ALA A 238 24.67 -6.30 -9.61
CA ALA A 238 25.88 -5.61 -10.04
C ALA A 238 26.62 -5.12 -8.79
N ARG A 239 27.26 -6.08 -8.11
CA ARG A 239 28.47 -5.87 -7.30
C ARG A 239 29.36 -7.08 -7.55
#